data_AF-A0A380FY78-F1
#
_entry.id   AF-A0A380FY78-F1
#
_cell.length_a   1.000
_cell.length_b   1.000
_cell.length_c   1.000
_cell.angle_alpha   90.00
_cell.angle_beta   90.00
_cell.angle_gamma   90.00
#
_symmetry.space_group_name_H-M   'P 1'
#
loop_
_entity.id
_entity.type
_entity.pdbx_description
1 polymer ?
#
loop_
_entity_poly.entity_id
_entity_poly.type
_entity_poly.pdbx_seq_one_letter_code
_entity_poly.pdbx_strand_id
1 'polypeptide(L)'
;MNTPLGVKAEVAFYVQAPKSQKEIKNIMRTTAPDIDNLLKAAMDSIFKGLKVKDSRITMVSMAKFQEMDHPRTEIVLRGIE
;
A
#
# COMPACT_ATOMS: atom_id res chain seq x y z
N MET A 1 13.12 -1.86 -19.19
CA MET A 1 13.64 -0.84 -18.27
C MET A 1 14.61 -1.55 -17.33
N ASN A 2 15.91 -1.26 -17.40
CA ASN A 2 16.88 -1.82 -16.46
C ASN A 2 16.91 -0.92 -15.23
N THR A 3 16.50 -1.44 -14.08
CA THR A 3 16.48 -0.71 -12.82
C THR A 3 17.51 -1.33 -11.88
N PRO A 4 18.82 -1.07 -12.09
CA PRO A 4 19.90 -1.83 -11.47
C PRO A 4 19.79 -1.82 -9.94
N LEU A 5 19.41 -0.68 -9.35
CA LEU A 5 19.27 -0.49 -7.91
C LEU A 5 17.91 -0.95 -7.33
N GLY A 6 17.02 -1.50 -8.16
CA GLY A 6 15.71 -2.01 -7.75
C GLY A 6 14.56 -1.06 -8.09
N VAL A 7 13.49 -1.12 -7.30
CA VAL A 7 12.31 -0.26 -7.46
C VAL A 7 11.90 0.38 -6.15
N LYS A 8 11.37 1.60 -6.24
CA LYS A 8 10.63 2.27 -5.16
C LYS A 8 9.16 1.93 -5.31
N ALA A 9 8.55 1.41 -4.25
CA ALA A 9 7.10 1.25 -4.14
C ALA A 9 6.49 2.44 -3.40
N GLU A 10 5.56 3.14 -4.06
CA GLU A 10 4.72 4.18 -3.47
C GLU A 10 3.30 3.61 -3.36
N VAL A 11 2.79 3.47 -2.14
CA VAL A 11 1.51 2.79 -1.87
C VAL A 11 0.60 3.68 -1.04
N ALA A 12 -0.63 3.88 -1.51
CA ALA A 12 -1.68 4.55 -0.77
C ALA A 12 -2.86 3.59 -0.57
N PHE A 13 -3.18 3.29 0.69
CA PHE A 13 -4.32 2.46 1.07
C PHE A 13 -5.50 3.36 1.48
N TYR A 14 -6.56 3.37 0.68
CA TYR A 14 -7.83 4.03 0.99
C TYR A 14 -8.78 2.96 1.56
N VAL A 15 -8.72 2.75 2.87
CA VAL A 15 -9.48 1.69 3.55
C VAL A 15 -10.89 2.14 3.88
N GLN A 16 -11.87 1.24 3.71
CA GLN A 16 -13.26 1.52 4.05
C GLN A 16 -13.39 1.91 5.52
N ALA A 17 -13.90 3.10 5.79
CA ALA A 17 -14.24 3.51 7.14
C ALA A 17 -15.39 2.64 7.71
N PRO A 18 -15.43 2.38 9.02
CA PRO A 18 -16.55 1.66 9.64
C PRO A 18 -17.89 2.30 9.29
N LYS A 19 -18.91 1.52 8.94
CA LYS A 19 -20.23 2.04 8.52
C LYS A 19 -20.90 2.96 9.55
N SER A 20 -20.54 2.83 10.82
CA SER A 20 -21.03 3.69 11.92
C SER A 20 -20.35 5.06 11.96
N GLN A 21 -19.23 5.22 11.28
CA GLN A 21 -18.46 6.46 11.22
C GLN A 21 -18.94 7.30 10.05
N LYS A 22 -19.54 8.46 10.34
CA LYS A 22 -20.06 9.39 9.32
C LYS A 22 -19.03 10.43 8.85
N GLU A 23 -17.96 10.64 9.63
CA GLU A 23 -16.94 11.65 9.41
C GLU A 23 -15.56 11.15 9.88
N ILE A 24 -14.48 11.60 9.23
CA ILE A 24 -13.09 11.28 9.60
C ILE A 24 -12.67 12.22 10.74
N LYS A 25 -13.03 11.90 11.99
CA LYS A 25 -12.79 12.79 13.13
C LYS A 25 -11.43 12.64 13.82
N ASN A 26 -10.67 11.56 13.56
CA ASN A 26 -9.42 11.35 14.29
C ASN A 26 -8.42 10.45 13.56
N ILE A 27 -7.34 11.05 13.04
CA ILE A 27 -6.22 10.35 12.38
C ILE A 27 -5.48 9.43 13.37
N MET A 28 -5.46 9.79 14.67
CA MET A 28 -4.77 9.01 15.71
C MET A 28 -5.54 7.76 16.16
N ARG A 29 -6.76 7.54 15.65
CA ARG A 29 -7.55 6.36 16.00
C ARG A 29 -6.96 5.13 15.32
N THR A 30 -6.44 4.20 16.11
CA THR A 30 -6.02 2.89 15.65
C THR A 30 -7.21 2.19 14.98
N THR A 31 -7.10 2.03 13.67
CA THR A 31 -8.07 1.28 12.88
C THR A 31 -7.36 0.12 12.25
N ALA A 32 -7.83 -1.10 12.49
CA ALA A 32 -7.37 -2.26 11.75
C ALA A 32 -7.85 -2.15 10.29
N PRO A 33 -7.11 -2.72 9.32
CA PRO A 33 -5.82 -3.40 9.47
C PRO A 33 -4.64 -2.43 9.55
N ASP A 34 -3.55 -2.87 10.16
CA ASP A 34 -2.27 -2.13 10.23
C ASP A 34 -1.62 -1.99 8.86
N ILE A 35 -0.85 -0.92 8.66
CA ILE A 35 -0.31 -0.54 7.34
C ILE A 35 0.73 -1.54 6.82
N ASP A 36 1.46 -2.20 7.71
CA ASP A 36 2.45 -3.24 7.40
C ASP A 36 1.78 -4.53 6.92
N ASN A 37 0.66 -4.93 7.55
CA ASN A 37 -0.16 -6.06 7.13
C ASN A 37 -0.75 -5.84 5.74
N LEU A 38 -1.21 -4.62 5.47
CA LEU A 38 -1.68 -4.22 4.15
C LEU A 38 -0.56 -4.29 3.10
N LEU A 39 0.64 -3.79 3.42
CA LEU A 39 1.80 -3.88 2.54
C LEU A 39 2.15 -5.33 2.24
N LYS A 40 2.26 -6.17 3.27
CA LYS A 40 2.59 -7.59 3.12
C LYS A 40 1.62 -8.27 2.16
N ALA A 41 0.31 -8.11 2.38
CA ALA A 41 -0.71 -8.70 1.51
C ALA A 41 -0.66 -8.16 0.08
N ALA A 42 -0.42 -6.85 -0.10
CA ALA A 42 -0.33 -6.23 -1.42
C ALA A 42 0.87 -6.72 -2.22
N MET A 43 2.06 -6.79 -1.60
CA MET A 43 3.27 -7.25 -2.26
C MET A 43 3.21 -8.75 -2.55
N ASP A 44 2.77 -9.57 -1.59
CA ASP A 44 2.56 -11.01 -1.79
C ASP A 44 1.63 -11.25 -3.00
N SER A 45 0.58 -10.43 -3.14
CA SER A 45 -0.39 -10.55 -4.24
C SER A 45 0.18 -10.10 -5.59
N ILE A 46 0.91 -8.99 -5.65
CA ILE A 46 1.51 -8.48 -6.91
C ILE A 46 2.56 -9.44 -7.44
N PHE A 47 3.41 -9.97 -6.57
CA PHE A 47 4.52 -10.83 -6.97
C PHE A 47 4.13 -12.31 -7.07
N LYS A 48 2.89 -12.67 -6.72
CA LYS A 48 2.40 -14.05 -6.81
C LYS A 48 2.52 -14.59 -8.24
N GLY A 49 3.31 -15.63 -8.41
CA GLY A 49 3.51 -16.29 -9.71
C GLY A 49 4.44 -15.57 -10.66
N LEU A 50 5.04 -14.44 -10.26
CA LEU A 50 6.07 -13.77 -11.05
C LEU A 50 7.45 -14.40 -10.81
N LYS A 51 8.30 -14.39 -11.84
CA LYS A 51 9.71 -14.82 -11.72
C LYS A 51 10.54 -13.81 -10.91
N VAL A 52 10.18 -12.53 -10.99
CA VAL A 52 10.79 -11.48 -10.20
C VAL A 52 10.27 -11.56 -8.77
N LYS A 53 11.15 -11.38 -7.79
CA LYS A 53 10.80 -11.37 -6.37
C LYS A 53 10.58 -9.94 -5.87
N ASP A 54 9.75 -9.82 -4.85
CA ASP A 54 9.52 -8.60 -4.07
C ASP A 54 10.82 -8.04 -3.42
N SER A 55 11.84 -8.87 -3.25
CA SER A 55 13.20 -8.46 -2.84
C SER A 55 13.87 -7.43 -3.76
N ARG A 56 13.26 -7.11 -4.91
CA ARG A 56 13.68 -6.01 -5.79
C ARG A 56 13.12 -4.64 -5.38
N ILE A 57 12.19 -4.61 -4.44
CA ILE A 57 11.72 -3.38 -3.80
C ILE A 57 12.75 -2.95 -2.76
N THR A 58 13.46 -1.86 -3.04
CA THR A 58 14.56 -1.36 -2.18
C THR A 58 14.17 -0.10 -1.44
N MET A 59 13.03 0.51 -1.78
CA MET A 59 12.45 1.66 -1.09
C MET A 59 10.94 1.54 -1.04
N VAL A 60 10.34 1.95 0.08
CA VAL A 60 8.89 1.91 0.28
C VAL A 60 8.43 3.22 0.90
N SER A 61 7.40 3.82 0.32
CA SER A 61 6.65 4.94 0.89
C SER A 61 5.19 4.53 0.99
N MET A 62 4.59 4.65 2.17
CA MET A 62 3.23 4.20 2.43
C MET A 62 2.39 5.28 3.07
N ALA A 63 1.11 5.31 2.70
CA ALA A 63 0.10 6.05 3.41
C ALA A 63 -1.17 5.22 3.57
N LYS A 64 -1.89 5.46 4.67
CA LYS A 64 -3.19 4.84 4.94
C LYS A 64 -4.20 5.92 5.27
N PHE A 65 -5.32 5.89 4.56
CA PHE A 65 -6.41 6.84 4.66
C PHE A 65 -7.71 6.10 4.90
N GLN A 66 -8.63 6.73 5.62
CA GLN A 66 -10.02 6.28 5.66
C GLN A 66 -10.75 6.85 4.45
N GLU A 67 -11.56 6.01 3.81
CA GLU A 67 -12.34 6.34 2.62
C GLU A 67 -13.78 5.89 2.82
N MET A 68 -14.73 6.74 2.46
CA MET A 68 -16.15 6.53 2.69
C MET A 68 -16.83 5.88 1.48
N ASP A 69 -16.45 6.35 0.29
CA ASP A 69 -17.24 6.12 -0.92
C ASP A 69 -16.60 5.08 -1.86
N HIS A 70 -15.27 5.18 -2.04
CA HIS A 70 -14.56 4.34 -3.02
C HIS A 70 -13.23 3.79 -2.47
N PRO A 71 -13.30 2.78 -1.58
CA PRO A 71 -12.12 2.14 -1.02
C PRO A 71 -11.30 1.49 -2.14
N ARG A 72 -9.99 1.73 -2.12
CA ARG A 72 -9.07 1.31 -3.18
C ARG A 72 -7.64 1.28 -2.66
N THR A 73 -6.78 0.62 -3.42
CA THR A 73 -5.34 0.64 -3.19
C THR A 73 -4.66 1.17 -4.43
N GLU A 74 -3.87 2.23 -4.28
CA GLU A 74 -3.09 2.81 -5.35
C GLU A 74 -1.61 2.44 -5.15
N ILE A 75 -0.99 1.89 -6.19
CA ILE A 75 0.38 1.37 -6.14
C ILE A 75 1.14 1.87 -7.36
N VAL A 76 2.28 2.51 -7.13
CA VAL A 76 3.20 2.94 -8.17
C VAL A 76 4.56 2.29 -7.90
N LEU A 77 5.10 1.59 -8.90
CA LEU A 77 6.45 1.05 -8.88
C LEU A 77 7.34 1.90 -9.80
N ARG A 78 8.32 2.59 -9.22
CA ARG A 78 9.27 3.43 -9.96
C ARG A 78 10.63 2.77 -9.97
N GLY A 79 11.25 2.70 -11.14
CA GLY A 79 12.63 2.25 -11.26
C GLY A 79 13.58 3.18 -10.51
N ILE A 80 14.60 2.60 -9.89
CA ILE A 80 15.74 3.33 -9.34
C ILE A 80 16.94 3.06 -10.24
N GLU A 81 17.57 4.14 -10.70
CA GLU A 81 18.77 4.13 -11.55
C GLU A 81 20.05 4.15 -10.72
#